data_AF-A0A920ECD3-F1
#
_entry.id   AF-A0A920ECD3-F1
#
_cell.length_a   1.000
_cell.length_b   1.000
_cell.length_c   1.000
_cell.angle_alpha   90.00
_cell.angle_beta   90.00
_cell.angle_gamma   90.00
#
_symmetry.space_group_name_H-M   'P 1'
#
loop_
_entity.id
_entity.type
_entity.pdbx_description
1 polymer ?
#
loop_
_entity_poly.entity_id
_entity_poly.type
_entity_poly.pdbx_seq_one_letter_code
_entity_poly.pdbx_strand_id
1 'polypeptide(L)'
;MEPNKTFTEPLSVQIAGLQVHMSPAPSDADDSITIWFPDLGVCVNNLIWPVLFNVFAIRGEEYRDPRILLSGIDYILSLSPEVVIGTHGPPIVGAELAKTEITRYRDRIQFLWDQTVRGINKGMDLEQLTQFVQLPRSEEESYLTRQFYGLAEHHVRQIHNGLRGWFDGNPAKLFPDNPSAR
;
A
#
# COMPACT_ATOMS: atom_id res chain seq x y z
N MET A 1 -6.82 12.34 -23.33
CA MET A 1 -5.87 13.46 -23.52
C MET A 1 -4.51 12.92 -23.13
N GLU A 2 -3.52 13.02 -24.01
CA GLU A 2 -2.16 12.56 -23.69
C GLU A 2 -1.43 13.57 -22.78
N PRO A 3 -0.53 13.11 -21.89
CA PRO A 3 0.35 14.00 -21.14
C PRO A 3 1.24 14.83 -22.08
N ASN A 4 1.38 16.13 -21.81
CA ASN A 4 2.30 17.01 -22.54
C ASN A 4 3.73 16.97 -22.00
N LYS A 5 3.93 16.41 -20.80
CA LYS A 5 5.22 16.22 -20.14
C LYS A 5 5.16 14.98 -19.25
N THR A 6 6.16 14.14 -19.36
CA THR A 6 6.37 12.96 -18.52
C THR A 6 7.67 13.09 -17.74
N PHE A 7 7.81 12.33 -16.66
CA PHE A 7 9.03 12.29 -15.86
C PHE A 7 9.16 10.94 -15.16
N THR A 8 10.39 10.51 -14.91
CA THR A 8 10.73 9.30 -14.14
C THR A 8 11.51 9.61 -12.87
N GLU A 9 11.97 10.85 -12.73
CA GLU A 9 12.73 11.37 -11.58
C GLU A 9 11.97 12.56 -10.98
N PRO A 10 12.14 12.86 -9.67
CA PRO A 10 11.49 14.00 -9.04
C PRO A 10 11.65 15.31 -9.83
N LEU A 11 10.53 15.99 -10.05
CA LEU A 11 10.41 17.16 -10.90
C LEU A 11 9.87 18.35 -10.08
N SER A 12 10.60 19.47 -10.10
CA SER A 12 10.13 20.73 -9.53
C SER A 12 9.69 21.67 -10.66
N VAL A 13 8.48 22.22 -10.56
CA VAL A 13 7.88 23.10 -11.57
C VAL A 13 7.10 24.24 -10.92
N GLN A 14 6.89 25.31 -11.66
CA GLN A 14 5.96 26.37 -11.29
C GLN A 14 4.65 26.18 -12.05
N ILE A 15 3.53 26.06 -11.34
CA ILE A 15 2.19 25.91 -11.93
C ILE A 15 1.31 27.01 -11.37
N ALA A 16 0.79 27.86 -12.25
CA ALA A 16 -0.05 29.01 -11.87
C ALA A 16 0.56 29.90 -10.76
N GLY A 17 1.88 30.04 -10.74
CA GLY A 17 2.63 30.84 -9.75
C GLY A 17 3.05 30.07 -8.48
N LEU A 18 2.53 28.86 -8.26
CA LEU A 18 2.89 28.02 -7.11
C LEU A 18 4.12 27.17 -7.42
N GLN A 19 5.04 27.05 -6.47
CA GLN A 19 6.08 26.03 -6.50
C GLN A 19 5.43 24.66 -6.27
N VAL A 20 5.71 23.70 -7.14
CA VAL A 20 5.18 22.32 -7.05
C VAL A 20 6.33 21.34 -7.18
N HIS A 21 6.39 20.36 -6.28
CA HIS A 21 7.31 19.23 -6.35
C HIS A 21 6.53 17.96 -6.66
N MET A 22 6.87 17.27 -7.73
CA MET A 22 6.23 16.03 -8.16
C MET A 22 7.25 14.90 -8.08
N SER A 23 6.94 13.84 -7.36
CA SER A 23 7.81 12.68 -7.20
C SER A 23 7.09 11.41 -7.65
N PRO A 24 7.75 10.50 -8.39
CA PRO A 24 7.21 9.17 -8.65
C PRO A 24 6.85 8.49 -7.33
N ALA A 25 5.66 7.90 -7.27
CA ALA A 25 5.11 7.27 -6.08
C ALA A 25 4.22 6.10 -6.49
N PRO A 26 4.80 4.97 -6.96
CA PRO A 26 4.04 3.78 -7.35
C PRO A 26 3.08 3.37 -6.22
N SER A 27 1.80 3.20 -6.56
CA SER A 27 0.76 2.83 -5.59
C SER A 27 -0.18 1.76 -6.14
N ASP A 28 -1.39 2.12 -6.57
CA ASP A 28 -2.30 1.24 -7.31
C ASP A 28 -1.85 1.04 -8.77
N ALA A 29 -1.13 2.01 -9.31
CA ALA A 29 -0.46 1.99 -10.60
C ALA A 29 1.01 2.41 -10.45
N ASP A 30 1.86 1.93 -11.35
CA ASP A 30 3.30 2.16 -11.33
C ASP A 30 3.69 3.61 -11.69
N ASP A 31 2.79 4.33 -12.36
CA ASP A 31 2.95 5.71 -12.81
C ASP A 31 2.26 6.74 -11.91
N SER A 32 1.83 6.31 -10.71
CA SER A 32 1.32 7.22 -9.68
C SER A 32 2.41 8.18 -9.18
N ILE A 33 1.97 9.38 -8.74
CA ILE A 33 2.87 10.46 -8.30
C ILE A 33 2.35 11.09 -7.00
N THR A 34 3.29 11.61 -6.20
CA THR A 34 3.00 12.51 -5.09
C THR A 34 3.27 13.94 -5.53
N ILE A 35 2.31 14.85 -5.29
CA ILE A 35 2.38 16.27 -5.66
C ILE A 35 2.39 17.10 -4.37
N TRP A 36 3.48 17.83 -4.15
CA TRP A 36 3.71 18.63 -2.96
C TRP A 36 3.72 20.12 -3.28
N PHE A 37 2.89 20.89 -2.57
CA PHE A 37 2.79 22.34 -2.63
C PHE A 37 3.34 22.94 -1.33
N PRO A 38 4.64 23.22 -1.23
CA PRO A 38 5.28 23.66 0.01
C PRO A 38 4.68 24.93 0.59
N ASP A 39 4.40 25.93 -0.26
CA ASP A 39 3.85 27.22 0.17
C ASP A 39 2.44 27.11 0.77
N LEU A 40 1.72 26.02 0.46
CA LEU A 40 0.38 25.74 0.97
C LEU A 40 0.37 24.69 2.08
N GLY A 41 1.48 23.98 2.29
CA GLY A 41 1.50 22.80 3.17
C GLY A 41 0.61 21.65 2.68
N VAL A 42 0.33 21.56 1.36
CA VAL A 42 -0.64 20.61 0.78
C VAL A 42 0.08 19.49 0.03
N CYS A 43 -0.22 18.24 0.39
CA CYS A 43 0.24 17.03 -0.32
C CYS A 43 -0.93 16.31 -1.00
N VAL A 44 -0.88 16.13 -2.32
CA VAL A 44 -1.83 15.33 -3.10
C VAL A 44 -1.20 13.99 -3.46
N ASN A 45 -1.91 12.88 -3.23
CA ASN A 45 -1.35 11.54 -3.40
C ASN A 45 -2.42 10.47 -3.71
N ASN A 46 -1.95 9.29 -4.14
CA ASN A 46 -2.76 8.08 -4.32
C ASN A 46 -2.26 6.89 -3.47
N LEU A 47 -1.47 7.18 -2.43
CA LEU A 47 -0.88 6.17 -1.52
C LEU A 47 -1.75 5.94 -0.27
N ILE A 48 -2.35 7.01 0.26
CA ILE A 48 -3.16 6.98 1.47
C ILE A 48 -4.64 6.85 1.07
N TRP A 49 -5.17 5.65 1.22
CA TRP A 49 -6.56 5.34 0.89
C TRP A 49 -7.47 5.45 2.12
N PRO A 50 -8.76 5.79 1.95
CA PRO A 50 -9.72 5.92 3.07
C PRO A 50 -10.16 4.58 3.68
N VAL A 51 -9.36 3.54 3.51
CA VAL A 51 -9.57 2.12 3.85
C VAL A 51 -8.21 1.41 3.76
N LEU A 52 -8.09 0.22 4.38
CA LEU A 52 -6.92 -0.62 4.17
C LEU A 52 -6.78 -0.93 2.67
N PHE A 53 -5.65 -0.57 2.08
CA PHE A 53 -5.40 -0.69 0.63
C PHE A 53 -5.22 -2.15 0.21
N ASN A 54 -5.37 -2.46 -1.08
CA ASN A 54 -5.07 -3.79 -1.61
C ASN A 54 -3.69 -3.82 -2.28
N VAL A 55 -2.76 -4.57 -1.68
CA VAL A 55 -1.46 -4.89 -2.33
C VAL A 55 -1.61 -5.82 -3.55
N PHE A 56 -2.81 -6.34 -3.76
CA PHE A 56 -3.20 -7.08 -4.95
C PHE A 56 -4.73 -7.02 -5.07
N ALA A 57 -5.26 -6.57 -6.21
CA ALA A 57 -6.69 -6.54 -6.42
C ALA A 57 -7.23 -7.95 -6.73
N ILE A 58 -8.28 -8.41 -6.04
CA ILE A 58 -8.85 -9.76 -6.19
C ILE A 58 -9.28 -10.06 -7.63
N ARG A 59 -9.64 -9.02 -8.40
CA ARG A 59 -9.98 -9.16 -9.83
C ARG A 59 -8.81 -9.63 -10.71
N GLY A 60 -7.59 -9.70 -10.16
CA GLY A 60 -6.37 -10.09 -10.85
C GLY A 60 -5.63 -8.88 -11.41
N GLU A 61 -4.46 -8.59 -10.86
CA GLU A 61 -3.51 -7.56 -11.30
C GLU A 61 -2.08 -8.00 -10.95
N GLU A 62 -1.09 -7.16 -11.25
CA GLU A 62 0.27 -7.37 -10.76
C GLU A 62 0.34 -7.18 -9.24
N TYR A 63 1.25 -7.92 -8.60
CA TYR A 63 1.50 -7.82 -7.17
C TYR A 63 2.24 -6.52 -6.85
N ARG A 64 1.70 -5.74 -5.92
CA ARG A 64 2.30 -4.49 -5.45
C ARG A 64 3.11 -4.76 -4.19
N ASP A 65 4.43 -4.62 -4.29
CA ASP A 65 5.33 -4.82 -3.15
C ASP A 65 5.07 -3.77 -2.05
N PRO A 66 4.65 -4.18 -0.83
CA PRO A 66 4.42 -3.27 0.28
C PRO A 66 5.62 -2.38 0.61
N ARG A 67 6.85 -2.86 0.37
CA ARG A 67 8.06 -2.07 0.65
C ARG A 67 8.15 -0.81 -0.21
N ILE A 68 7.65 -0.87 -1.44
CA ILE A 68 7.58 0.28 -2.34
C ILE A 68 6.55 1.28 -1.81
N LEU A 69 5.34 0.80 -1.47
CA LEU A 69 4.28 1.61 -0.88
C LEU A 69 4.75 2.33 0.39
N LEU A 70 5.40 1.58 1.29
CA LEU A 70 5.93 2.10 2.56
C LEU A 70 6.92 3.24 2.34
N SER A 71 7.82 3.11 1.35
CA SER A 71 8.78 4.18 1.04
C SER A 71 8.10 5.48 0.57
N GLY A 72 7.03 5.37 -0.22
CA GLY A 72 6.22 6.51 -0.63
C GLY A 72 5.44 7.14 0.53
N ILE A 73 4.90 6.31 1.43
CA ILE A 73 4.20 6.79 2.63
C ILE A 73 5.17 7.50 3.59
N ASP A 74 6.35 6.93 3.81
CA ASP A 74 7.42 7.53 4.62
C ASP A 74 7.89 8.86 4.01
N TYR A 75 7.93 8.98 2.68
CA TYR A 75 8.19 10.25 2.00
C TYR A 75 7.10 11.29 2.30
N ILE A 76 5.81 10.95 2.20
CA ILE A 76 4.71 11.88 2.55
C ILE A 76 4.83 12.35 4.01
N LEU A 77 5.12 11.44 4.95
CA LEU A 77 5.35 11.80 6.36
C LEU A 77 6.52 12.77 6.52
N SER A 78 7.60 12.60 5.76
CA SER A 78 8.78 13.47 5.82
C SER A 78 8.49 14.92 5.39
N LEU A 79 7.47 15.14 4.55
CA LEU A 79 7.04 16.47 4.12
C LEU A 79 6.32 17.26 5.22
N SER A 80 5.86 16.58 6.28
CA SER A 80 5.05 17.18 7.37
C SER A 80 3.88 18.05 6.85
N PRO A 81 3.00 17.50 5.99
CA PRO A 81 1.92 18.27 5.37
C PRO A 81 0.88 18.73 6.38
N GLU A 82 0.38 19.95 6.21
CA GLU A 82 -0.77 20.48 6.96
C GLU A 82 -2.09 19.94 6.39
N VAL A 83 -2.14 19.68 5.08
CA VAL A 83 -3.30 19.09 4.42
C VAL A 83 -2.85 17.95 3.50
N VAL A 84 -3.49 16.80 3.64
CA VAL A 84 -3.26 15.63 2.78
C VAL A 84 -4.54 15.34 2.01
N ILE A 85 -4.44 15.41 0.69
CA ILE A 85 -5.54 15.14 -0.24
C ILE A 85 -5.26 13.81 -0.93
N GLY A 86 -6.12 12.82 -0.68
CA GLY A 86 -6.15 11.60 -1.46
C GLY A 86 -6.91 11.80 -2.77
N THR A 87 -6.57 11.03 -3.79
CA THR A 87 -7.44 10.75 -4.95
C THR A 87 -8.77 10.11 -4.53
N HIS A 88 -8.80 9.51 -3.34
CA HIS A 88 -9.95 8.85 -2.74
C HIS A 88 -10.20 9.38 -1.32
N GLY A 89 -11.48 9.49 -0.97
CA GLY A 89 -11.90 9.83 0.40
C GLY A 89 -11.76 11.31 0.76
N PRO A 90 -12.03 11.66 2.02
CA PRO A 90 -11.92 13.03 2.51
C PRO A 90 -10.45 13.43 2.72
N PRO A 91 -10.11 14.73 2.66
CA PRO A 91 -8.79 15.21 3.03
C PRO A 91 -8.55 15.05 4.54
N ILE A 92 -7.29 14.87 4.91
CA ILE A 92 -6.83 14.96 6.31
C ILE A 92 -6.26 16.37 6.51
N VAL A 93 -6.79 17.09 7.51
CA VAL A 93 -6.44 18.48 7.79
C VAL A 93 -5.84 18.59 9.19
N GLY A 94 -4.70 19.25 9.30
CA GLY A 94 -3.89 19.42 10.51
C GLY A 94 -2.66 18.51 10.51
N ALA A 95 -1.46 19.08 10.63
CA ALA A 95 -0.20 18.33 10.58
C ALA A 95 -0.11 17.18 11.61
N GLU A 96 -0.55 17.40 12.84
CA GLU A 96 -0.53 16.36 13.89
C GLU A 96 -1.50 15.21 13.60
N LEU A 97 -2.68 15.53 13.06
CA LEU A 97 -3.65 14.51 12.65
C LEU A 97 -3.13 13.73 11.44
N ALA A 98 -2.59 14.42 10.44
CA ALA A 98 -1.97 13.80 9.27
C ALA A 98 -0.84 12.85 9.68
N LYS A 99 0.08 13.30 10.53
CA LYS A 99 1.16 12.46 11.08
C LYS A 99 0.62 11.23 11.80
N THR A 100 -0.37 11.40 12.67
CA THR A 100 -0.94 10.29 13.46
C THR A 100 -1.63 9.25 12.57
N GLU A 101 -2.52 9.70 11.70
CA GLU A 101 -3.33 8.82 10.84
C GLU A 101 -2.48 8.11 9.78
N ILE A 102 -1.54 8.83 9.15
CA ILE A 102 -0.65 8.24 8.14
C ILE A 102 0.35 7.28 8.79
N THR A 103 0.89 7.59 9.97
CA THR A 103 1.76 6.64 10.70
C THR A 103 0.99 5.38 11.04
N ARG A 104 -0.25 5.50 11.54
CA ARG A 104 -1.10 4.33 11.83
C ARG A 104 -1.33 3.50 10.56
N TYR A 105 -1.63 4.13 9.44
CA TYR A 105 -1.83 3.46 8.14
C TYR A 105 -0.57 2.72 7.68
N ARG A 106 0.57 3.41 7.69
CA ARG A 106 1.90 2.89 7.36
C ARG A 106 2.26 1.66 8.19
N ASP A 107 2.05 1.73 9.51
CA ASP A 107 2.39 0.66 10.43
C ASP A 107 1.52 -0.60 10.24
N ARG A 108 0.28 -0.45 9.76
CA ARG A 108 -0.57 -1.61 9.42
C ARG A 108 -0.02 -2.36 8.22
N ILE A 109 0.36 -1.65 7.17
CA ILE A 109 0.94 -2.25 5.97
C ILE A 109 2.28 -2.93 6.31
N GLN A 110 3.14 -2.24 7.09
CA GLN A 110 4.40 -2.80 7.58
C GLN A 110 4.17 -4.05 8.43
N PHE A 111 3.20 -4.04 9.35
CA PHE A 111 2.90 -5.18 10.20
C PHE A 111 2.52 -6.40 9.37
N LEU A 112 1.64 -6.24 8.38
CA LEU A 112 1.23 -7.33 7.49
C LEU A 112 2.43 -7.91 6.73
N TRP A 113 3.31 -7.04 6.20
CA TRP A 113 4.55 -7.45 5.57
C TRP A 113 5.47 -8.23 6.53
N ASP A 114 5.83 -7.62 7.65
CA ASP A 114 6.80 -8.18 8.60
C ASP A 114 6.34 -9.49 9.20
N GLN A 115 5.07 -9.59 9.61
CA GLN A 115 4.54 -10.83 10.20
C GLN A 115 4.40 -11.93 9.16
N THR A 116 4.04 -11.59 7.92
CA THR A 116 3.99 -12.58 6.84
C THR A 116 5.39 -13.11 6.53
N VAL A 117 6.38 -12.24 6.33
CA VAL A 117 7.78 -12.64 6.09
C VAL A 117 8.33 -13.45 7.26
N ARG A 118 8.03 -13.06 8.50
CA ARG A 118 8.41 -13.80 9.70
C ARG A 118 7.82 -15.21 9.71
N GLY A 119 6.55 -15.38 9.37
CA GLY A 119 5.91 -16.69 9.31
C GLY A 119 6.48 -17.57 8.18
N ILE A 120 6.74 -16.99 7.01
CA ILE A 120 7.41 -17.68 5.89
C ILE A 120 8.78 -18.21 6.33
N ASN A 121 9.57 -17.38 7.02
CA ASN A 121 10.89 -17.77 7.51
C ASN A 121 10.83 -18.85 8.61
N LYS A 122 9.69 -19.00 9.29
CA LYS A 122 9.43 -20.10 10.24
C LYS A 122 8.95 -21.38 9.54
N GLY A 123 8.82 -21.38 8.22
CA GLY A 123 8.33 -22.52 7.45
C GLY A 123 6.82 -22.72 7.53
N MET A 124 6.07 -21.68 7.91
CA MET A 124 4.61 -21.76 7.94
C MET A 124 4.05 -21.87 6.53
N ASP A 125 3.06 -22.74 6.34
CA ASP A 125 2.25 -22.76 5.13
C ASP A 125 1.23 -21.62 5.10
N LEU A 126 0.50 -21.50 3.99
CA LEU A 126 -0.45 -20.41 3.80
C LEU A 126 -1.61 -20.43 4.80
N GLU A 127 -2.08 -21.61 5.20
CA GLU A 127 -3.18 -21.75 6.16
C GLU A 127 -2.72 -21.26 7.54
N GLN A 128 -1.56 -21.73 7.99
CA GLN A 128 -0.92 -21.30 9.22
C GLN A 128 -0.63 -19.80 9.21
N LEU A 129 -0.13 -19.25 8.10
CA LEU A 129 0.16 -17.83 7.95
C LEU A 129 -1.08 -16.97 8.13
N THR A 130 -2.20 -17.33 7.50
CA THR A 130 -3.44 -16.55 7.61
C THR A 130 -4.02 -16.56 9.02
N GLN A 131 -3.82 -17.63 9.80
CA GLN A 131 -4.19 -17.66 11.22
C GLN A 131 -3.20 -16.91 12.11
N PHE A 132 -1.91 -16.97 11.78
CA PHE A 132 -0.83 -16.33 12.55
C PHE A 132 -0.85 -14.81 12.42
N VAL A 133 -1.06 -14.29 11.20
CA VAL A 133 -1.04 -12.86 10.92
C VAL A 133 -2.44 -12.29 11.00
N GLN A 134 -2.76 -11.74 12.17
CA GLN A 134 -4.02 -11.07 12.44
C GLN A 134 -3.73 -9.64 12.87
N LEU A 135 -4.40 -8.68 12.26
CA LEU A 135 -4.28 -7.29 12.66
C LEU A 135 -4.95 -7.09 14.04
N PRO A 136 -4.31 -6.36 14.97
CA PRO A 136 -4.90 -6.13 16.28
C PRO A 136 -6.17 -5.29 16.16
N ARG A 137 -7.17 -5.56 17.00
CA ARG A 137 -8.53 -4.97 17.01
C ARG A 137 -8.61 -3.43 17.00
N SER A 138 -7.52 -2.72 17.23
CA SER A 138 -7.43 -1.26 17.09
C SER A 138 -7.65 -0.71 15.67
N GLU A 139 -8.02 -1.56 14.69
CA GLU A 139 -8.40 -1.14 13.33
C GLU A 139 -9.64 -0.26 13.27
N GLU A 140 -10.50 -0.29 14.30
CA GLU A 140 -11.72 0.53 14.37
C GLU A 140 -11.43 2.00 14.67
N GLU A 141 -10.22 2.31 15.19
CA GLU A 141 -9.81 3.66 15.62
C GLU A 141 -9.58 4.62 14.45
N SER A 142 -9.38 4.11 13.23
CA SER A 142 -9.21 4.92 12.02
C SER A 142 -9.93 4.32 10.84
N TYR A 143 -10.59 5.16 10.05
CA TYR A 143 -11.20 4.74 8.79
C TYR A 143 -10.15 4.28 7.77
N LEU A 144 -8.93 4.83 7.80
CA LEU A 144 -7.83 4.46 6.90
C LEU A 144 -7.41 2.99 7.08
N THR A 145 -7.65 2.40 8.24
CA THR A 145 -7.20 1.04 8.56
C THR A 145 -8.31 0.01 8.51
N ARG A 146 -9.54 0.42 8.19
CA ARG A 146 -10.69 -0.49 8.13
C ARG A 146 -10.57 -1.43 6.94
N GLN A 147 -10.85 -2.69 7.21
CA GLN A 147 -10.80 -3.77 6.23
C GLN A 147 -12.06 -3.81 5.32
N PHE A 148 -12.42 -2.68 4.71
CA PHE A 148 -13.58 -2.59 3.79
C PHE A 148 -13.20 -2.77 2.33
N TYR A 149 -11.91 -2.68 2.00
CA TYR A 149 -11.40 -2.87 0.64
C TYR A 149 -10.31 -3.95 0.62
N GLY A 150 -9.20 -3.72 1.32
CA GLY A 150 -8.21 -4.73 1.63
C GLY A 150 -8.54 -5.51 2.90
N LEU A 151 -8.18 -6.78 2.90
CA LEU A 151 -8.24 -7.65 4.09
C LEU A 151 -6.83 -8.08 4.47
N ALA A 152 -6.58 -8.27 5.77
CA ALA A 152 -5.33 -8.81 6.30
C ALA A 152 -5.01 -10.17 5.66
N GLU A 153 -5.99 -11.06 5.59
CA GLU A 153 -5.83 -12.36 4.97
C GLU A 153 -5.39 -12.24 3.49
N HIS A 154 -6.00 -11.32 2.74
CA HIS A 154 -5.62 -11.10 1.35
C HIS A 154 -4.19 -10.59 1.23
N HIS A 155 -3.75 -9.69 2.10
CA HIS A 155 -2.35 -9.26 2.11
C HIS A 155 -1.41 -10.42 2.39
N VAL A 156 -1.69 -11.22 3.42
CA VAL A 156 -0.85 -12.35 3.82
C VAL A 156 -0.67 -13.32 2.64
N ARG A 157 -1.78 -13.67 1.98
CA ARG A 157 -1.75 -14.57 0.83
C ARG A 157 -0.94 -14.00 -0.32
N GLN A 158 -1.06 -12.70 -0.57
CA GLN A 158 -0.45 -12.07 -1.74
C GLN A 158 1.01 -11.72 -1.52
N ILE A 159 1.40 -11.36 -0.29
CA ILE A 159 2.81 -11.25 0.11
C ILE A 159 3.49 -12.61 0.02
N HIS A 160 2.85 -13.68 0.50
CA HIS A 160 3.38 -15.04 0.33
C HIS A 160 3.59 -15.38 -1.15
N ASN A 161 2.56 -15.20 -1.98
CA ASN A 161 2.64 -15.52 -3.41
C ASN A 161 3.67 -14.64 -4.14
N GLY A 162 3.76 -13.35 -3.81
CA GLY A 162 4.76 -12.45 -4.39
C GLY A 162 6.20 -12.84 -4.07
N LEU A 163 6.44 -13.46 -2.90
CA LEU A 163 7.77 -13.89 -2.46
C LEU A 163 8.12 -15.35 -2.84
N ARG A 164 7.12 -16.24 -2.90
CA ARG A 164 7.32 -17.70 -3.04
C ARG A 164 6.72 -18.28 -4.31
N GLY A 165 5.85 -17.54 -4.99
CA GLY A 165 5.05 -18.05 -6.10
C GLY A 165 3.90 -18.93 -5.63
N TRP A 166 3.34 -19.70 -6.57
CA TRP A 166 2.16 -20.54 -6.37
C TRP A 166 2.45 -21.89 -5.67
N PHE A 167 3.70 -22.34 -5.69
CA PHE A 167 4.07 -23.66 -5.18
C PHE A 167 4.20 -23.62 -3.65
N ASP A 168 3.44 -24.48 -2.97
CA ASP A 168 3.37 -24.52 -1.50
C ASP A 168 4.48 -25.35 -0.85
N GLY A 169 5.46 -25.83 -1.64
CA GLY A 169 6.57 -26.63 -1.15
C GLY A 169 6.28 -28.14 -1.06
N ASN A 170 5.04 -28.59 -1.26
CA ASN A 170 4.70 -30.01 -1.25
C ASN A 170 4.76 -30.61 -2.68
N PRO A 171 5.74 -31.48 -3.01
CA PRO A 171 5.87 -32.04 -4.35
C PRO A 171 4.63 -32.81 -4.84
N ALA A 172 3.82 -33.37 -3.93
CA ALA A 172 2.58 -34.06 -4.28
C ALA A 172 1.53 -33.13 -4.91
N LYS A 173 1.65 -31.81 -4.68
CA LYS A 173 0.74 -30.79 -5.25
C LYS A 173 1.35 -30.07 -6.45
N LEU A 174 2.57 -30.43 -6.87
CA LEU A 174 3.25 -29.77 -7.99
C LEU A 174 2.52 -30.01 -9.33
N PHE A 175 1.92 -31.19 -9.49
CA PHE A 175 1.14 -31.57 -10.67
C PHE A 175 -0.28 -31.96 -10.23
N PRO A 176 -1.16 -30.98 -9.99
CA PRO A 176 -2.51 -31.26 -9.54
C PRO A 176 -3.29 -32.03 -10.62
N ASP A 177 -4.01 -33.07 -10.21
CA ASP A 177 -4.98 -33.74 -11.09
C ASP A 177 -6.00 -32.74 -11.63
N ASN A 178 -6.53 -33.03 -12.83
CA ASN A 178 -7.59 -32.24 -13.46
C ASN A 178 -8.75 -32.05 -12.45
N PRO A 179 -9.19 -30.82 -12.16
CA PRO A 179 -10.28 -30.56 -11.22
C PRO A 179 -11.57 -31.34 -11.54
N SER A 180 -11.85 -31.60 -12.82
CA SER A 180 -13.02 -32.39 -13.24
C SER A 180 -12.90 -33.88 -12.97
N ALA A 181 -11.74 -34.36 -12.54
CA ALA A 181 -11.47 -35.76 -12.21
C ALA A 181 -11.41 -36.02 -10.68
N ARG A 182 -11.69 -35.00 -9.85
CA ARG A 182 -11.68 -35.07 -8.38
C ARG A 182 -13.07 -35.23 -7.78
#